data_AF-A0A256J8Z4-F1
#
_entry.id   AF-A0A256J8Z4-F1
#
_cell.length_a   1.000
_cell.length_b   1.000
_cell.length_c   1.000
_cell.angle_alpha   90.00
_cell.angle_beta   90.00
_cell.angle_gamma   90.00
#
_symmetry.space_group_name_H-M   'P 1'
#
loop_
_entity.id
_entity.type
_entity.pdbx_description
1 polymer ?
#
loop_
_entity_poly.entity_id
_entity_poly.type
_entity_poly.pdbx_seq_one_letter_code
_entity_poly.pdbx_strand_id
1 'polypeptide(L)'
;YGKALSGSDVQEMEGLDGKEFDADTRKMLGLDDIDEILGQIEESAEMNVEELEKEAEAVKSGDAGASIRSADEVIQEMDDEEAAEVEKEQ
;
A
#
# COMPACT_ATOMS: atom_id res chain seq x y z
N TYR A 1 10.51 19.25 -6.55
CA TYR A 1 10.37 19.62 -5.12
C TYR A 1 11.35 18.80 -4.32
N GLY A 2 12.50 19.38 -4.02
CA GLY A 2 13.60 18.68 -3.36
C GLY A 2 14.60 19.71 -2.87
N LYS A 3 14.19 20.52 -1.88
CA LYS A 3 15.18 21.25 -1.09
C LYS A 3 15.84 20.23 -0.17
N ALA A 4 16.90 19.60 -0.66
CA ALA A 4 17.89 19.03 0.23
C ALA A 4 18.48 20.20 1.03
N LEU A 5 18.24 20.22 2.34
CA LEU A 5 18.85 21.17 3.27
C LEU A 5 20.35 20.88 3.30
N SER A 6 21.10 21.39 2.32
CA SER A 6 22.56 21.26 2.28
C SER A 6 23.16 22.20 3.33
N GLY A 7 23.35 21.66 4.53
CA GLY A 7 24.53 21.91 5.36
C GLY A 7 24.76 23.30 5.95
N SER A 8 23.83 24.25 5.86
CA SER A 8 24.01 25.59 6.45
C SER A 8 22.89 26.09 7.38
N ASP A 9 21.75 25.39 7.45
CA ASP A 9 20.62 25.71 8.34
C ASP A 9 20.42 24.64 9.43
N VAL A 10 21.40 23.75 9.65
CA VAL A 10 21.42 22.93 10.86
C VAL A 10 22.01 23.81 11.94
N GLN A 11 21.14 24.61 12.57
CA GLN A 11 21.44 25.15 13.89
C GLN A 11 21.92 23.99 14.74
N GLU A 12 23.04 24.15 15.43
CA GLU A 12 23.53 23.21 16.44
C GLU A 12 22.37 23.02 17.41
N MET A 13 21.60 21.94 17.18
CA MET A 13 20.31 21.74 17.81
C MET A 13 20.66 21.33 19.22
N GLU A 14 20.69 22.32 20.13
CA GLU A 14 20.72 22.10 21.57
C GLU A 14 19.69 20.99 21.82
N GLY A 15 20.17 19.82 22.26
CA GLY A 15 19.40 18.60 22.21
C GLY A 15 18.04 18.86 22.84
N LEU A 16 16.97 18.73 22.05
CA LEU A 16 15.64 19.00 22.56
C LEU A 16 15.43 18.09 23.77
N ASP A 17 15.20 18.67 24.94
CA ASP A 17 14.81 17.89 26.10
C ASP A 17 13.50 17.15 25.76
N GLY A 18 13.56 15.83 25.86
CA GLY A 18 12.39 14.98 25.65
C GLY A 18 11.32 15.35 26.67
N LYS A 19 10.14 15.75 26.17
CA LYS A 19 8.98 15.97 27.04
C LYS A 19 8.28 14.64 27.29
N GLU A 20 7.85 14.42 28.53
CA GLU A 20 6.98 13.29 28.84
C GLU A 20 5.57 13.53 28.30
N PHE A 21 4.94 12.47 27.79
CA PHE A 21 3.52 12.49 27.43
C PHE A 21 2.67 12.48 28.69
N ASP A 22 1.65 13.34 28.72
CA ASP A 22 0.59 13.26 29.72
C ASP A 22 -0.21 11.96 29.57
N ALA A 23 -1.00 11.63 30.60
CA ALA A 23 -1.73 10.36 30.66
C ALA A 23 -2.78 10.21 29.54
N ASP A 24 -3.43 11.29 29.14
CA ASP A 24 -4.46 11.25 28.10
C ASP A 24 -3.82 11.03 26.72
N THR A 25 -2.70 11.71 26.45
CA THR A 25 -1.92 11.53 25.22
C THR A 25 -1.30 10.14 25.15
N ARG A 26 -0.78 9.62 26.26
CA ARG A 26 -0.20 8.27 26.35
C ARG A 26 -1.22 7.19 25.98
N LYS A 27 -2.43 7.31 26.52
CA LYS A 27 -3.54 6.42 26.21
C LYS A 27 -4.01 6.58 24.77
N MET A 28 -4.11 7.81 24.27
CA MET A 28 -4.50 8.07 22.87
C MET A 28 -3.50 7.46 21.87
N LEU A 29 -2.21 7.50 22.20
CA LEU A 29 -1.15 6.89 21.42
C LEU A 29 -1.06 5.37 21.61
N GLY A 30 -1.85 4.78 22.52
CA GLY A 30 -1.81 3.34 22.82
C GLY A 30 -0.48 2.89 23.42
N LEU A 31 0.28 3.80 24.03
CA LEU A 31 1.61 3.48 24.59
C LEU A 31 1.51 2.55 25.82
N ASP A 32 0.36 2.52 26.48
CA ASP A 32 0.09 1.62 27.61
C ASP A 32 -0.23 0.18 27.15
N ASP A 33 -0.63 0.02 25.89
CA ASP A 33 -1.03 -1.26 25.29
C ASP A 33 0.05 -1.81 24.33
N ILE A 34 1.28 -1.28 24.42
CA ILE A 34 2.39 -1.63 23.51
C ILE A 34 2.69 -3.13 23.51
N ASP A 35 2.66 -3.79 24.67
CA ASP A 35 2.95 -5.22 24.76
C ASP A 35 1.88 -6.07 24.05
N GLU A 36 0.61 -5.64 24.10
CA GLU A 36 -0.50 -6.29 23.38
C GLU A 36 -0.36 -6.09 21.87
N ILE A 37 -0.06 -4.86 21.45
CA ILE A 37 0.15 -4.51 20.03
C ILE A 37 1.34 -5.30 19.46
N LEU A 38 2.45 -5.42 20.20
CA LEU A 38 3.63 -6.17 19.76
C LEU A 38 3.33 -7.67 19.63
N GLY A 39 2.57 -8.27 20.55
CA GLY A 39 2.15 -9.66 20.45
C GLY A 39 1.25 -9.92 19.24
N GLN A 40 0.30 -9.02 18.96
CA GLN A 40 -0.56 -9.10 17.76
C GLN A 40 0.25 -8.91 16.46
N ILE A 41 1.28 -8.06 16.47
CA ILE A 41 2.19 -7.89 15.34
C ILE A 41 3.02 -9.15 15.11
N GLU A 42 3.54 -9.80 16.15
CA GLU A 42 4.25 -11.08 16.02
C GLU A 42 3.33 -12.15 15.41
N GLU A 43 2.11 -12.30 15.91
CA GLU A 43 1.11 -13.22 15.34
C GLU A 43 0.81 -12.91 13.86
N SER A 44 0.71 -11.63 13.51
CA SER A 44 0.51 -11.21 12.12
C SER A 44 1.76 -11.40 11.25
N ALA A 45 2.95 -11.31 11.84
CA ALA A 45 4.23 -11.52 11.16
C ALA A 45 4.59 -13.00 11.01
N GLU A 46 3.97 -13.91 11.78
CA GLU A 46 3.99 -15.35 11.52
C GLU A 46 3.28 -15.73 10.22
N MET A 47 2.54 -14.80 9.59
CA MET A 47 2.06 -14.99 8.22
C MET A 47 3.26 -15.25 7.30
N ASN A 48 3.20 -16.37 6.59
CA ASN A 48 4.34 -16.90 5.85
C ASN A 48 4.69 -15.99 4.66
N VAL A 49 5.68 -15.10 4.85
CA VAL A 49 6.09 -14.08 3.85
C VAL A 49 6.37 -14.70 2.49
N GLU A 50 6.88 -15.94 2.45
CA GLU A 50 7.14 -16.70 1.22
C GLU A 50 5.86 -17.06 0.46
N GLU A 51 4.78 -17.42 1.18
CA GLU A 51 3.48 -17.70 0.57
C GLU A 51 2.82 -16.42 0.05
N LEU A 52 2.97 -15.33 0.79
CA LEU A 52 2.48 -14.00 0.43
C LEU A 52 3.21 -13.42 -0.79
N GLU A 53 4.53 -13.63 -0.88
CA GLU A 53 5.34 -13.26 -2.05
C GLU A 53 4.94 -14.08 -3.29
N LYS A 54 4.71 -15.39 -3.12
CA LYS A 54 4.23 -16.25 -4.19
C LYS A 54 2.84 -15.85 -4.70
N GLU A 55 1.93 -15.51 -3.79
CA GLU A 55 0.60 -15.01 -4.14
C GLU A 55 0.69 -13.66 -4.88
N ALA A 56 1.52 -12.74 -4.38
CA ALA A 56 1.75 -11.46 -5.05
C ALA A 56 2.36 -11.62 -6.45
N GLU A 57 3.27 -12.59 -6.63
CA GLU A 57 3.84 -12.92 -7.94
C GLU A 57 2.79 -13.51 -8.88
N ALA A 58 1.91 -14.40 -8.39
CA ALA A 58 0.80 -14.94 -9.17
C ALA A 58 -0.21 -13.86 -9.61
N VAL A 59 -0.49 -12.88 -8.73
CA VAL A 59 -1.33 -11.72 -9.10
C VAL A 59 -0.63 -10.85 -10.13
N LYS A 60 0.67 -10.58 -9.95
CA LYS A 60 1.47 -9.76 -10.86
C LYS A 60 1.65 -10.40 -12.24
N SER A 61 1.83 -11.72 -12.30
CA SER A 61 1.95 -12.48 -13.54
C SER A 61 0.61 -12.72 -14.22
N GLY A 62 -0.51 -12.41 -13.54
CA GLY A 62 -1.86 -12.66 -14.04
C GLY A 62 -2.31 -14.12 -13.91
N ASP A 63 -1.55 -14.96 -13.22
CA ASP A 63 -1.83 -16.39 -13.02
C ASP A 63 -2.81 -16.64 -11.84
N ALA A 64 -3.17 -15.61 -11.09
CA ALA A 64 -4.09 -15.68 -9.94
C ALA A 64 -5.57 -15.97 -10.31
N GLY A 65 -5.85 -16.54 -11.48
CA GLY A 65 -7.18 -16.98 -11.88
C GLY A 65 -8.21 -15.86 -12.10
N ALA A 66 -7.83 -14.60 -11.91
CA ALA A 66 -8.62 -13.47 -12.35
C ALA A 66 -8.50 -13.42 -13.88
N SER A 67 -9.61 -13.60 -14.62
CA SER A 67 -9.69 -13.32 -16.06
C SER A 67 -9.55 -11.82 -16.32
N ILE A 68 -8.40 -11.26 -15.98
CA ILE A 68 -8.03 -9.88 -16.25
C ILE A 68 -7.76 -9.82 -17.74
N ARG A 69 -8.78 -9.42 -18.50
CA ARG A 69 -8.67 -9.15 -19.94
C ARG A 69 -7.64 -8.03 -20.15
N SER A 70 -6.80 -8.18 -21.16
CA SER A 70 -5.83 -7.14 -21.50
C SER A 70 -6.56 -5.89 -22.00
N ALA A 71 -5.96 -4.70 -21.85
CA ALA A 71 -6.57 -3.46 -22.34
C ALA A 71 -6.84 -3.53 -23.86
N ASP A 72 -5.94 -4.11 -24.65
CA ASP A 72 -6.13 -4.28 -26.10
C ASP A 72 -7.28 -5.23 -26.42
N GLU A 73 -7.46 -6.31 -25.66
CA GLU A 73 -8.56 -7.27 -25.84
C GLU A 73 -9.92 -6.63 -25.56
N VAL A 74 -10.01 -5.82 -24.50
CA VAL A 74 -11.24 -5.07 -24.18
C VAL A 74 -11.54 -4.01 -25.25
N ILE A 75 -10.52 -3.35 -25.79
CA ILE A 75 -10.70 -2.35 -26.86
C ILE A 75 -11.17 -3.01 -28.15
N GLN A 76 -10.58 -4.14 -28.56
CA GLN A 76 -11.04 -4.86 -29.75
C GLN A 76 -12.49 -5.35 -29.62
N GLU A 77 -12.88 -5.87 -28.46
CA GLU A 77 -14.25 -6.32 -28.21
C GLU A 77 -15.24 -5.17 -28.33
N MET A 78 -14.90 -3.98 -27.80
CA MET A 78 -15.74 -2.78 -27.93
C MET A 78 -15.82 -2.29 -29.38
N ASP A 79 -14.71 -2.26 -30.12
CA ASP A 79 -14.70 -1.85 -31.53
C ASP A 79 -15.53 -2.82 -32.42
N ASP A 80 -15.44 -4.13 -32.15
CA ASP A 80 -16.20 -5.16 -32.87
C ASP A 80 -17.71 -5.11 -32.53
N GLU A 81 -18.07 -4.85 -31.27
CA GLU A 81 -19.45 -4.62 -30.86
C GLU A 81 -20.03 -3.35 -31.50
N GLU A 82 -19.28 -2.25 -31.53
CA GLU A 82 -19.70 -0.99 -32.14
C GLU A 82 -19.90 -1.15 -33.67
N ALA A 83 -19.02 -1.88 -34.34
CA ALA A 83 -19.16 -2.22 -35.76
C ALA A 83 -20.41 -3.08 -36.04
N ALA A 84 -20.72 -4.04 -35.16
CA ALA A 84 -21.88 -4.92 -35.29
C ALA A 84 -23.22 -4.21 -35.01
N GLU A 85 -23.23 -3.16 -34.18
CA GLU A 85 -24.41 -2.32 -33.97
C GLU A 85 -24.67 -1.41 -35.18
N VAL A 86 -23.62 -0.81 -35.76
CA VAL A 86 -23.73 0.04 -36.96
C VAL A 86 -24.24 -0.72 -38.19
N GLU A 87 -23.95 -2.03 -38.28
CA GLU A 87 -24.44 -2.88 -39.38
C GLU A 87 -25.92 -3.29 -39.21
N LYS A 88 -26.46 -3.31 -37.98
CA LYS A 88 -27.87 -3.65 -37.70
C LYS A 88 -28.83 -2.48 -37.89
N GLU A 89 -28.34 -1.25 -37.94
CA GLU A 89 -29.14 -0.03 -38.17
C GLU A 89 -29.23 0.41 -39.65
N GLN A 90 -28.65 -0.35 -40.61
CA GLN A 90 -28.73 -0.09 -42.07
C GLN A 90 -29.74 -0.97 -42.81
#